data_AF-A0A1H8BSW6-F1
#
_entry.id   AF-A0A1H8BSW6-F1
#
_cell.length_a   1.000
_cell.length_b   1.000
_cell.length_c   1.000
_cell.angle_alpha   90.00
_cell.angle_beta   90.00
_cell.angle_gamma   90.00
#
_symmetry.space_group_name_H-M   'P 1'
#
loop_
_entity.id
_entity.type
_entity.pdbx_description
1 polymer ?
#
loop_
_entity_poly.entity_id
_entity_poly.type
_entity_poly.pdbx_seq_one_letter_code
_entity_poly.pdbx_strand_id
1 'polypeptide(L)'
;MPNSDQSRRLDPNQRRTLRLTFRVADGAVHLVSYERLPMICPPSAGEAPQPRKNGGFWMELRDGNNQVLFHRLIHSPLIGSVEVHSPDGKIERKFGEVKESIFEVLLPDNPAAESIALIGESLDLSALSATGAQQRASTELARFDIPRGEKGGMQ
;
A
#
# COMPACT_ATOMS: atom_id res chain seq x y z
N MET A 1 -21.99 -8.12 41.83
CA MET A 1 -21.04 -7.53 40.87
C MET A 1 -20.72 -8.58 39.82
N PRO A 2 -21.09 -8.44 38.54
CA PRO A 2 -20.64 -9.37 37.52
C PRO A 2 -19.37 -8.85 36.83
N ASN A 3 -18.50 -9.81 36.58
CA ASN A 3 -17.13 -9.72 36.08
C ASN A 3 -17.04 -9.01 34.72
N SER A 4 -16.20 -7.98 34.63
CA SER A 4 -15.78 -7.34 33.40
C SER A 4 -14.63 -8.12 32.77
N ASP A 5 -14.95 -9.24 32.12
CA ASP A 5 -14.04 -9.91 31.19
C ASP A 5 -14.80 -10.19 29.89
N GLN A 6 -15.22 -9.09 29.23
CA GLN A 6 -15.49 -9.14 27.80
C GLN A 6 -14.15 -9.13 27.07
N SER A 7 -13.44 -10.25 27.16
CA SER A 7 -12.50 -10.64 26.11
C SER A 7 -13.35 -10.67 24.84
N ARG A 8 -13.24 -9.60 24.05
CA ARG A 8 -13.99 -9.35 22.81
C ARG A 8 -13.71 -10.53 21.88
N ARG A 9 -14.54 -11.58 21.98
CA ARG A 9 -14.50 -12.73 21.10
C ARG A 9 -14.76 -12.18 19.70
N LEU A 10 -13.68 -11.96 18.94
CA LEU A 10 -13.76 -11.67 17.53
C LEU A 10 -14.47 -12.87 16.93
N ASP A 11 -15.68 -12.64 16.42
CA ASP A 11 -16.41 -13.66 15.68
C ASP A 11 -15.50 -14.07 14.50
N PRO A 12 -15.10 -15.35 14.38
CA PRO A 12 -14.24 -15.81 13.30
C PRO A 12 -14.86 -15.60 11.91
N ASN A 13 -16.16 -15.26 11.82
CA ASN A 13 -16.84 -14.85 10.59
C ASN A 13 -16.88 -13.33 10.34
N GLN A 14 -16.30 -12.49 11.21
CA GLN A 14 -16.16 -11.05 10.94
C GLN A 14 -15.05 -10.81 9.92
N ARG A 15 -15.39 -10.98 8.64
CA ARG A 15 -14.62 -10.48 7.50
C ARG A 15 -14.54 -8.95 7.62
N ARG A 16 -13.48 -8.44 8.23
CA ARG A 16 -13.19 -7.01 8.35
C ARG A 16 -12.11 -6.60 7.37
N THR A 17 -12.07 -5.30 7.10
CA THR A 17 -11.10 -4.68 6.21
C THR A 17 -10.27 -3.67 6.98
N LEU A 18 -8.96 -3.69 6.79
CA LEU A 18 -8.06 -2.61 7.17
C LEU A 18 -8.02 -1.58 6.04
N ARG A 19 -8.53 -0.38 6.31
CA ARG A 19 -8.21 0.81 5.51
C ARG A 19 -6.94 1.42 6.05
N LEU A 20 -5.98 1.64 5.17
CA LEU A 20 -4.67 2.21 5.49
C LEU A 20 -4.44 3.42 4.58
N THR A 21 -4.05 4.54 5.17
CA THR A 21 -3.67 5.74 4.43
C THR A 21 -2.17 5.92 4.53
N PHE A 22 -1.51 6.03 3.39
CA PHE A 22 -0.07 6.21 3.31
C PHE A 22 0.25 7.60 2.73
N ARG A 23 1.32 8.21 3.22
CA ARG A 23 1.96 9.39 2.63
C ARG A 23 3.31 8.99 2.04
N VAL A 24 3.59 9.41 0.81
CA VAL A 24 4.92 9.31 0.21
C VAL A 24 5.52 10.70 0.14
N ALA A 25 6.68 10.88 0.76
CA ALA A 25 7.45 12.12 0.76
C ALA A 25 8.93 11.77 0.86
N ASP A 26 9.79 12.53 0.18
CA ASP A 26 11.25 12.39 0.26
C ASP A 26 11.77 10.97 -0.03
N GLY A 27 11.11 10.25 -0.95
CA GLY A 27 11.45 8.87 -1.29
C GLY A 27 11.08 7.82 -0.23
N ALA A 28 10.44 8.23 0.86
CA ALA A 28 9.99 7.38 1.95
C ALA A 28 8.46 7.22 1.96
N VAL A 29 7.98 6.11 2.53
CA VAL A 29 6.56 5.83 2.70
C VAL A 29 6.23 5.76 4.18
N HIS A 30 5.20 6.49 4.58
CA HIS A 30 4.73 6.57 5.95
C HIS A 30 3.28 6.11 6.02
N LEU A 31 2.97 5.21 6.96
CA LEU A 31 1.58 4.92 7.32
C LEU A 31 1.08 6.06 8.21
N VAL A 32 0.11 6.85 7.74
CA VAL A 32 -0.39 8.02 8.46
C VAL A 32 -1.71 7.77 9.17
N SER A 33 -2.51 6.81 8.70
CA SER A 33 -3.74 6.44 9.41
C SER A 33 -4.20 5.02 9.10
N TYR A 34 -4.99 4.45 10.02
CA TYR A 34 -5.63 3.15 9.83
C TYR A 34 -7.04 3.14 10.41
N GLU A 35 -7.92 2.30 9.83
CA GLU A 35 -9.27 2.07 10.31
C GLU A 35 -9.75 0.65 9.97
N ARG A 36 -10.38 -0.02 10.94
CA ARG A 36 -11.04 -1.32 10.76
C ARG A 36 -12.49 -1.10 10.36
N LEU A 37 -12.81 -1.49 9.12
CA LEU A 37 -14.14 -1.35 8.55
C LEU A 37 -14.91 -2.67 8.68
N PRO A 38 -16.20 -2.63 9.10
CA PRO A 38 -17.07 -3.81 9.22
C PRO A 38 -17.62 -4.22 7.84
N MET A 39 -16.73 -4.44 6.88
CA MET A 39 -17.06 -4.87 5.52
C MET A 39 -16.07 -5.91 5.02
N ILE A 40 -16.52 -6.72 4.07
CA ILE A 40 -15.67 -7.68 3.36
C ILE A 40 -14.67 -6.91 2.50
N CYS A 41 -13.38 -7.24 2.64
CA CYS A 41 -12.35 -6.66 1.80
C CYS A 41 -12.60 -7.09 0.34
N PRO A 42 -12.56 -6.15 -0.63
CA PRO A 42 -12.63 -6.53 -2.04
C PRO A 42 -11.56 -7.59 -2.36
N PRO A 43 -11.80 -8.53 -3.28
CA PRO A 43 -10.81 -9.53 -3.65
C PRO A 43 -9.60 -8.88 -4.35
N SER A 44 -8.45 -9.55 -4.35
CA SER A 44 -7.38 -9.21 -5.29
C SER A 44 -7.64 -9.87 -6.63
N ALA A 45 -7.30 -9.18 -7.72
CA ALA A 45 -7.44 -9.71 -9.07
C ALA A 45 -6.10 -10.31 -9.53
N GLY A 46 -6.17 -11.48 -10.16
CA GLY A 46 -5.01 -12.13 -10.77
C GLY A 46 -4.11 -12.89 -9.77
N GLU A 47 -3.03 -13.45 -10.32
CA GLU A 47 -1.99 -14.09 -9.52
C GLU A 47 -1.15 -13.06 -8.76
N ALA A 48 -0.62 -13.46 -7.61
CA ALA A 48 0.26 -12.60 -6.83
C ALA A 48 1.55 -12.30 -7.64
N PRO A 49 1.87 -11.01 -7.89
CA PRO A 49 3.12 -10.64 -8.52
C PRO A 49 4.30 -11.03 -7.63
N GLN A 50 5.44 -11.32 -8.27
CA GLN A 50 6.66 -11.72 -7.57
C GLN A 50 7.67 -10.56 -7.61
N PRO A 51 8.22 -10.17 -6.44
CA PRO A 51 9.32 -9.23 -6.40
C PRO A 51 10.47 -9.70 -7.30
N ARG A 52 11.14 -8.74 -7.95
CA ARG A 52 12.24 -8.95 -8.91
C ARG A 52 11.89 -9.64 -10.23
N LYS A 53 10.67 -10.16 -10.39
CA LYS A 53 10.18 -10.77 -11.63
C LYS A 53 9.14 -9.89 -12.32
N ASN A 54 8.26 -9.28 -11.55
CA ASN A 54 7.23 -8.38 -12.03
C ASN A 54 7.59 -6.93 -11.68
N GLY A 55 7.21 -5.98 -12.56
CA GLY A 55 7.30 -4.54 -12.32
C GLY A 55 5.99 -3.97 -11.76
N GLY A 56 5.98 -2.68 -11.44
CA GLY A 56 4.83 -2.00 -10.83
C GLY A 56 4.79 -2.10 -9.30
N PHE A 57 3.65 -1.70 -8.72
CA PHE A 57 3.49 -1.49 -7.28
C PHE A 57 2.35 -2.32 -6.70
N TRP A 58 2.57 -2.91 -5.52
CA TRP A 58 1.54 -3.64 -4.79
C TRP A 58 1.83 -3.69 -3.30
N MET A 59 0.77 -3.90 -2.52
CA MET A 59 0.86 -4.22 -1.10
C MET A 59 0.83 -5.73 -0.90
N GLU A 60 1.59 -6.21 0.07
CA GLU A 60 1.52 -7.59 0.56
C GLU A 60 1.16 -7.60 2.04
N LEU A 61 0.25 -8.50 2.41
CA LEU A 61 -0.05 -8.84 3.79
C LEU A 61 0.68 -10.15 4.12
N ARG A 62 1.52 -10.15 5.16
CA ARG A 62 2.40 -11.29 5.47
C ARG A 62 2.24 -11.79 6.89
N ASP A 63 2.42 -13.09 7.08
CA ASP A 63 2.49 -13.73 8.40
C ASP A 63 3.87 -13.56 9.07
N GLY A 64 4.04 -14.12 10.27
CA GLY A 64 5.30 -14.12 11.01
C GLY A 64 6.43 -14.94 10.36
N ASN A 65 6.13 -15.79 9.39
CA ASN A 65 7.11 -16.51 8.57
C ASN A 65 7.43 -15.77 7.26
N ASN A 66 6.93 -14.54 7.11
CA ASN A 66 7.04 -13.71 5.92
C ASN A 66 6.38 -14.33 4.66
N GLN A 67 5.42 -15.24 4.84
CA GLN A 67 4.60 -15.79 3.76
C GLN A 67 3.50 -14.79 3.38
N VAL A 68 3.25 -14.63 2.08
CA VAL A 68 2.22 -13.72 1.55
C VAL A 68 0.85 -14.36 1.71
N LEU A 69 0.01 -13.76 2.56
CA LEU A 69 -1.38 -14.17 2.80
C LEU A 69 -2.35 -13.47 1.83
N PHE A 70 -2.01 -12.25 1.40
CA PHE A 70 -2.81 -11.45 0.46
C PHE A 70 -1.93 -10.45 -0.28
N HIS A 71 -2.33 -10.06 -1.48
CA HIS A 71 -1.70 -8.99 -2.23
C HIS A 71 -2.75 -7.99 -2.75
N ARG A 72 -2.35 -6.74 -3.02
CA ARG A 72 -3.20 -5.76 -3.70
C ARG A 72 -2.37 -4.89 -4.61
N LEU A 73 -2.66 -4.94 -5.90
CA LEU A 73 -2.09 -4.00 -6.87
C LEU A 73 -2.52 -2.58 -6.53
N ILE A 74 -1.59 -1.64 -6.65
CA ILE A 74 -1.85 -0.21 -6.51
C ILE A 74 -1.26 0.53 -7.72
N HIS A 75 -1.77 1.73 -7.97
CA HIS A 75 -1.12 2.63 -8.92
C HIS A 75 0.22 3.11 -8.36
N SER A 76 1.09 3.62 -9.24
CA SER A 76 2.32 4.29 -8.81
C SER A 76 1.99 5.33 -7.73
N PRO A 77 2.58 5.24 -6.53
CA PRO A 77 2.36 6.22 -5.50
C PRO A 77 3.13 7.52 -5.79
N LEU A 78 4.08 7.52 -6.75
CA LEU A 78 4.70 8.74 -7.22
C LEU A 78 3.79 9.44 -8.24
N ILE A 79 3.41 10.68 -7.94
CA ILE A 79 2.76 11.59 -8.91
C ILE A 79 3.86 12.49 -9.48
N GLY A 80 4.55 11.99 -10.50
CA GLY A 80 5.65 12.70 -11.16
C GLY A 80 5.28 13.35 -12.50
N SER A 81 4.05 13.19 -12.97
CA SER A 81 3.61 13.77 -14.24
C SER A 81 2.13 14.10 -14.27
N VAL A 82 1.78 15.16 -14.97
CA VAL A 82 0.40 15.54 -15.28
C VAL A 82 0.20 15.55 -16.80
N GLU A 83 -1.00 15.19 -17.24
CA GLU A 83 -1.39 15.37 -18.64
C GLU A 83 -1.93 16.79 -18.81
N VAL A 84 -1.29 17.55 -19.69
CA VAL A 84 -1.65 18.93 -20.02
C VAL A 84 -2.36 18.93 -21.36
N HIS A 85 -3.61 19.37 -21.33
CA HIS A 85 -4.40 19.60 -22.53
C HIS A 85 -4.18 21.03 -22.99
N SER A 86 -3.62 21.22 -24.19
CA SER A 86 -3.49 22.54 -24.78
C SER A 86 -4.78 22.94 -25.51
N PRO A 87 -5.05 24.25 -25.67
CA PRO A 87 -6.23 24.74 -26.38
C PRO A 87 -6.33 24.28 -27.85
N ASP A 88 -5.22 23.87 -28.47
CA ASP A 88 -5.18 23.28 -29.83
C ASP A 88 -5.54 21.78 -29.86
N GLY A 89 -5.92 21.20 -28.72
CA GLY A 89 -6.36 19.81 -28.61
C GLY A 89 -5.25 18.78 -28.42
N LYS A 90 -3.98 19.19 -28.29
CA LYS A 90 -2.90 18.25 -27.96
C LYS A 90 -2.93 17.88 -26.49
N ILE A 91 -2.51 16.64 -26.21
CA ILE A 91 -2.32 16.11 -24.87
C ILE A 91 -0.83 15.84 -24.70
N GLU A 92 -0.20 16.54 -23.78
CA GLU A 92 1.23 16.38 -23.48
C GLU A 92 1.39 15.92 -22.03
N ARG A 93 2.14 14.84 -21.81
CA ARG A 93 2.55 14.46 -20.45
C ARG A 93 3.74 15.33 -20.03
N LYS A 94 3.51 16.20 -19.05
CA LYS A 94 4.57 17.01 -18.43
C LYS A 94 5.01 16.37 -17.13
N PHE A 95 6.29 16.02 -17.08
CA PHE A 95 6.93 15.58 -15.85
C PHE A 95 7.27 16.81 -15.01
N GLY A 96 6.88 16.80 -13.74
CA GLY A 96 7.13 17.88 -12.78
C GLY A 96 7.95 17.38 -11.60
N GLU A 97 8.21 18.26 -10.63
CA GLU A 97 8.71 17.82 -9.32
C GLU A 97 7.73 16.81 -8.73
N VAL A 98 8.25 15.68 -8.20
CA VAL A 98 7.41 14.73 -7.47
C VAL A 98 6.88 15.44 -6.25
N LYS A 99 5.56 15.61 -6.25
CA LYS A 99 4.84 16.12 -5.11
C LYS A 99 4.64 14.98 -4.12
N GLU A 100 4.61 15.34 -2.85
CA GLU A 100 4.08 14.47 -1.82
C GLU A 100 2.73 13.90 -2.29
N SER A 101 2.52 12.62 -2.05
CA SER A 101 1.28 11.95 -2.41
C SER A 101 0.69 11.26 -1.20
N ILE A 102 -0.63 11.16 -1.20
CA ILE A 102 -1.39 10.38 -0.23
C ILE A 102 -2.23 9.38 -1.01
N PHE A 103 -2.24 8.13 -0.57
CA PHE A 103 -3.09 7.10 -1.14
C PHE A 103 -3.67 6.20 -0.06
N GLU A 104 -4.81 5.57 -0.37
CA GLU A 104 -5.47 4.63 0.52
C GLU A 104 -5.44 3.22 -0.07
N VAL A 105 -5.30 2.22 0.81
CA VAL A 105 -5.41 0.81 0.45
C VAL A 105 -6.34 0.09 1.41
N LEU A 106 -7.14 -0.82 0.87
CA LEU A 106 -7.94 -1.77 1.64
C LEU A 106 -7.24 -3.14 1.64
N LEU A 107 -6.98 -3.70 2.82
CA LEU A 107 -6.45 -5.06 3.00
C LEU A 107 -7.38 -5.86 3.92
N PRO A 108 -7.43 -7.20 3.83
CA PRO A 108 -8.19 -7.98 4.79
C PRO A 108 -7.56 -7.83 6.19
N ASP A 109 -8.40 -7.66 7.22
CA ASP A 109 -7.96 -7.71 8.63
C ASP A 109 -7.77 -9.18 9.05
N ASN A 110 -6.71 -9.79 8.53
CA ASN A 110 -6.41 -11.21 8.74
C ASN A 110 -5.67 -11.40 10.08
N PRO A 111 -6.20 -12.19 11.03
CA PRO A 111 -5.57 -12.39 12.33
C PRO A 111 -4.23 -13.14 12.28
N ALA A 112 -3.95 -13.86 11.18
CA ALA A 112 -2.65 -14.52 10.97
C ALA A 112 -1.58 -13.57 10.39
N ALA A 113 -1.96 -12.37 9.98
CA ALA A 113 -1.02 -11.40 9.44
C ALA A 113 -0.32 -10.64 10.57
N GLU A 114 0.96 -10.33 10.36
CA GLU A 114 1.78 -9.57 11.29
C GLU A 114 2.33 -8.28 10.66
N SER A 115 2.59 -8.29 9.36
CA SER A 115 3.16 -7.14 8.67
C SER A 115 2.53 -6.85 7.31
N ILE A 116 2.66 -5.60 6.90
CA ILE A 116 2.26 -5.08 5.59
C ILE A 116 3.53 -4.59 4.89
N ALA A 117 3.78 -5.05 3.68
CA ALA A 117 4.92 -4.62 2.86
C ALA A 117 4.42 -3.89 1.61
N LEU A 118 5.03 -2.73 1.30
CA LEU A 118 4.91 -2.12 -0.02
C LEU A 118 6.03 -2.66 -0.89
N ILE A 119 5.65 -3.26 -2.02
CA ILE A 119 6.58 -3.70 -3.05
C ILE A 119 6.45 -2.79 -4.26
N GLY A 120 7.58 -2.42 -4.84
CA GLY A 120 7.58 -1.61 -6.03
C GLY A 120 8.96 -1.26 -6.56
N GLU A 121 8.95 -0.42 -7.58
CA GLU A 121 10.16 0.19 -8.14
C GLU A 121 10.63 1.33 -7.24
N SER A 122 11.90 1.73 -7.37
CA SER A 122 12.49 2.80 -6.54
C SER A 122 11.63 4.06 -6.52
N LEU A 123 11.35 4.58 -5.32
CA LEU A 123 10.67 5.86 -5.12
C LEU A 123 11.61 7.06 -5.25
N ASP A 124 12.93 6.82 -5.21
CA ASP A 124 13.94 7.84 -5.46
C ASP A 124 14.06 8.13 -6.96
N LEU A 125 13.62 9.33 -7.36
CA LEU A 125 13.71 9.83 -8.73
C LEU A 125 15.14 10.16 -9.19
N SER A 126 16.05 10.52 -8.27
CA SER A 126 17.44 10.80 -8.64
C SER A 126 18.13 9.54 -9.16
N ALA A 127 17.75 8.39 -8.60
CA ALA A 127 18.11 7.09 -9.13
C ALA A 127 17.38 6.75 -10.44
N LEU A 128 16.20 7.34 -10.74
CA LEU A 128 15.42 7.12 -11.96
C LEU A 128 16.01 7.78 -13.21
N SER A 129 16.71 8.92 -13.08
CA SER A 129 17.35 9.61 -14.21
C SER A 129 18.70 9.02 -14.65
N ALA A 130 19.38 8.26 -13.78
CA ALA A 130 20.73 7.77 -14.01
C ALA A 130 20.82 6.44 -14.79
N THR A 131 19.75 5.65 -14.87
CA THR A 131 19.77 4.37 -15.61
C THR A 131 18.61 4.31 -16.60
N GLY A 132 18.92 4.45 -17.89
CA GLY A 132 17.95 4.33 -18.96
C GLY A 132 17.25 2.97 -18.94
N ALA A 133 15.93 2.98 -19.04
CA ALA A 133 14.99 1.93 -19.48
C ALA A 133 15.31 0.44 -19.19
N GLN A 134 16.09 0.11 -18.16
CA GLN A 134 16.17 -1.26 -17.67
C GLN A 134 14.96 -1.51 -16.79
N GLN A 135 14.13 -2.48 -17.20
CA GLN A 135 13.00 -3.02 -16.47
C GLN A 135 13.39 -3.18 -14.99
N ARG A 136 12.97 -2.26 -14.13
CA ARG A 136 13.41 -2.26 -12.73
C ARG A 136 12.63 -3.34 -12.00
N ALA A 137 13.35 -4.34 -11.55
CA ALA A 137 12.83 -5.39 -10.66
C ALA A 137 12.22 -4.73 -9.41
N SER A 138 10.92 -4.93 -9.17
CA SER A 138 10.29 -4.42 -7.95
C SER A 138 10.89 -5.09 -6.70
N THR A 139 11.08 -4.32 -5.64
CA THR A 139 11.64 -4.78 -4.35
C THR A 139 10.78 -4.28 -3.19
N GLU A 140 11.05 -4.75 -1.98
CA GLU A 140 10.39 -4.22 -0.78
C GLU A 140 10.88 -2.79 -0.51
N LEU A 141 9.95 -1.84 -0.56
CA LEU A 141 10.21 -0.41 -0.38
C LEU A 141 10.00 0.02 1.08
N ALA A 142 9.01 -0.58 1.74
CA ALA A 142 8.69 -0.30 3.13
C ALA A 142 7.95 -1.47 3.77
N ARG A 143 8.06 -1.59 5.08
CA ARG A 143 7.33 -2.56 5.91
C ARG A 143 6.76 -1.89 7.14
N PHE A 144 5.56 -2.29 7.52
CA PHE A 144 4.83 -1.79 8.67
C PHE A 144 4.26 -2.96 9.47
N ASP A 145 4.33 -2.87 10.79
CA ASP A 145 3.54 -3.74 11.66
C ASP A 145 2.05 -3.42 11.50
N ILE A 146 1.19 -4.42 11.67
CA ILE A 146 -0.25 -4.19 11.61
C ILE A 146 -0.70 -3.40 12.84
N PRO A 147 -1.31 -2.20 12.67
CA PRO A 147 -1.74 -1.39 13.80
C PRO A 147 -2.81 -2.10 14.65
N ARG A 148 -2.73 -1.91 15.97
CA ARG A 148 -3.71 -2.43 16.94
C ARG A 148 -4.87 -1.45 17.15
N GLY A 149 -6.07 -1.94 17.45
CA GLY A 149 -7.25 -1.10 17.76
C GLY A 149 -8.12 -0.75 16.54
N GLU A 150 -9.27 -0.09 16.74
CA GLU A 150 -10.25 0.10 15.65
C GLU A 150 -9.87 1.21 14.66
N LYS A 151 -9.21 2.28 15.13
CA LYS A 151 -8.78 3.41 14.30
C LYS A 151 -7.64 4.16 14.99
N GLY A 152 -6.74 4.74 14.20
CA GLY A 152 -5.70 5.62 14.71
C GLY A 152 -5.01 6.43 13.62
N GLY A 153 -4.37 7.53 14.03
CA GLY A 153 -3.46 8.30 13.21
C GLY A 153 -2.03 8.13 13.72
N MET A 154 -1.07 8.07 12.81
CA MET A 154 0.36 8.16 13.11
C MET A 154 0.76 9.62 12.87
N GLN A 155 1.24 10.27 13.93
CA GLN A 155 1.80 11.64 13.85
C GLN A 155 3.19 11.61 13.23
#